data_AF-A0A3B9C0Z8-F1
#
_entry.id   AF-A0A3B9C0Z8-F1
#
_cell.length_a   1.000
_cell.length_b   1.000
_cell.length_c   1.000
_cell.angle_alpha   90.00
_cell.angle_beta   90.00
_cell.angle_gamma   90.00
#
_symmetry.space_group_name_H-M   'P 1'
#
loop_
_entity.id
_entity.type
_entity.pdbx_description
1 polymer ?
#
loop_
_entity_poly.entity_id
_entity_poly.type
_entity_poly.pdbx_seq_one_letter_code
_entity_poly.pdbx_strand_id
1 'polypeptide(L)'
;MQKGAACKWCPRCFRYDSYFVGASTPPCMPNYPLGALVGSACDTLNPVPPVDTLYTINIYPVPANDVLNIELPTKTQRVAIVVYNAMGAVVDRYAASPLLTTKLKIRTASYARGVYHLKISTESGDYFRRFTIE
;
A
#
# COMPACT_ATOMS: atom_id res chain seq x y z
N MET A 1 -18.24 -19.14 27.43
CA MET A 1 -16.83 -18.97 27.02
C MET A 1 -15.98 -19.97 27.79
N GLN A 2 -15.54 -21.04 27.11
CA GLN A 2 -14.55 -21.96 27.68
C GLN A 2 -13.23 -21.22 27.83
N LYS A 3 -12.71 -21.19 29.06
CA LYS A 3 -11.40 -20.62 29.35
C LYS A 3 -10.33 -21.46 28.63
N GLY A 4 -9.60 -20.85 27.70
CA GLY A 4 -8.55 -21.51 26.92
C GLY A 4 -7.37 -21.97 27.79
N ALA A 5 -6.51 -22.84 27.24
CA ALA A 5 -5.39 -23.48 27.95
C ALA A 5 -4.44 -22.52 28.69
N ALA A 6 -4.45 -21.23 28.34
CA ALA A 6 -3.68 -20.17 28.99
C ALA A 6 -4.33 -19.57 30.26
N CYS A 7 -5.53 -19.98 30.68
CA CYS A 7 -6.21 -19.39 31.85
C CYS A 7 -5.58 -19.74 33.21
N LYS A 8 -4.53 -20.57 33.23
CA LYS A 8 -3.66 -20.80 34.41
C LYS A 8 -2.26 -20.21 34.24
N TRP A 9 -2.04 -19.36 33.23
CA TRP A 9 -0.75 -18.71 33.02
C TRP A 9 -0.55 -17.61 34.07
N CYS A 10 0.56 -17.68 34.80
CA CYS A 10 0.96 -16.67 35.77
C CYS A 10 2.35 -16.15 35.38
N PRO A 11 2.48 -14.85 35.04
CA PRO A 11 3.76 -14.26 34.64
C PRO A 11 4.83 -14.30 35.74
N ARG A 12 4.42 -14.55 37.00
CA ARG A 12 5.30 -14.57 38.17
C ARG A 12 5.31 -15.88 38.98
N CYS A 13 4.83 -17.00 38.44
CA CYS A 13 4.70 -18.22 39.24
C CYS A 13 5.56 -19.36 38.68
N PHE A 14 6.79 -19.51 39.20
CA PHE A 14 7.40 -20.84 39.28
C PHE A 14 6.83 -21.49 40.53
N ARG A 15 5.92 -22.47 40.39
CA ARG A 15 5.35 -23.15 41.55
C ARG A 15 6.36 -24.18 42.06
N TYR A 16 6.97 -23.89 43.20
CA TYR A 16 7.71 -24.89 43.97
C TYR A 16 6.72 -25.65 44.86
N ASP A 17 6.50 -26.94 44.55
CA ASP A 17 5.80 -27.83 45.46
C ASP A 17 6.76 -28.25 46.58
N SER A 18 6.71 -27.47 47.66
CA SER A 18 7.22 -27.75 49.02
C SER A 18 8.73 -27.97 49.20
N TYR A 19 9.25 -27.28 50.23
CA TYR A 19 10.54 -27.51 50.90
C TYR A 19 11.78 -26.79 50.35
N PHE A 20 11.77 -25.44 50.35
CA PHE A 20 12.92 -24.65 50.83
C PHE A 20 12.57 -23.15 50.94
N VAL A 21 12.60 -22.64 52.17
CA VAL A 21 12.95 -21.27 52.60
C VAL A 21 12.58 -20.09 51.65
N GLY A 22 11.38 -19.53 51.86
CA GLY A 22 11.10 -18.08 51.72
C GLY A 22 11.13 -17.41 50.33
N ALA A 23 11.48 -18.11 49.25
CA ALA A 23 11.57 -17.52 47.92
C ALA A 23 10.42 -17.98 47.00
N SER A 24 9.25 -17.35 47.12
CA SER A 24 8.12 -17.62 46.21
C SER A 24 8.22 -16.86 44.87
N THR A 25 9.11 -15.88 44.77
CA THR A 25 9.41 -15.13 43.54
C THR A 25 10.88 -14.73 43.51
N PRO A 26 11.68 -15.21 42.54
CA PRO A 26 13.06 -14.74 42.37
C PRO A 26 13.09 -13.22 42.16
N PRO A 27 14.05 -12.49 42.77
CA PRO A 27 14.29 -11.11 42.40
C PRO A 27 14.74 -11.10 40.93
N CYS A 28 14.17 -10.22 40.12
CA CYS A 28 14.41 -10.10 38.66
C CYS A 28 13.54 -10.98 37.74
N MET A 29 12.29 -11.30 38.10
CA MET A 29 11.36 -11.95 37.15
C MET A 29 10.82 -10.91 36.13
N PRO A 30 11.19 -10.98 34.83
CA PRO A 30 10.77 -9.97 33.85
C PRO A 30 9.27 -10.08 33.58
N ASN A 31 8.55 -8.97 33.70
CA ASN A 31 7.12 -8.91 33.40
C ASN A 31 6.92 -8.81 31.89
N TYR A 32 6.61 -9.93 31.23
CA TYR A 32 6.17 -9.93 29.83
C TYR A 32 4.64 -9.93 29.79
N PRO A 33 3.94 -8.77 29.78
CA PRO A 33 2.53 -8.77 29.42
C PRO A 33 2.43 -9.29 27.99
N LEU A 34 1.85 -10.48 27.81
CA LEU A 34 1.56 -11.04 26.48
C LEU A 34 0.35 -10.28 25.90
N GLY A 35 0.62 -9.06 25.43
CA GLY A 35 -0.32 -8.17 24.76
C GLY A 35 0.43 -7.09 24.00
N ALA A 36 -0.14 -6.64 22.87
CA ALA A 36 0.46 -5.56 22.10
C ALA A 36 0.55 -4.28 22.95
N LEU A 37 1.72 -3.64 22.99
CA LEU A 37 1.88 -2.33 23.61
C LEU A 37 1.31 -1.28 22.67
N VAL A 38 0.03 -0.95 22.86
CA VAL A 38 -0.66 0.10 22.12
C VAL A 38 0.08 1.43 22.33
N GLY A 39 0.50 2.08 21.25
CA GLY A 39 1.31 3.29 21.23
C GLY A 39 2.83 3.06 21.26
N SER A 40 3.31 1.83 21.03
CA SER A 40 4.75 1.59 20.90
C SER A 40 5.32 2.21 19.62
N ALA A 41 6.63 2.47 19.57
CA ALA A 41 7.30 2.91 18.35
C ALA A 41 7.16 1.92 17.17
N CYS A 42 6.72 0.69 17.44
CA CYS A 42 6.43 -0.35 16.46
C CYS A 42 4.94 -0.42 16.05
N ASP A 43 4.08 0.49 16.52
CA ASP A 43 2.70 0.61 16.01
C ASP A 43 2.74 1.24 14.60
N THR A 44 2.92 0.40 13.59
CA THR A 44 3.04 0.82 12.19
C THR A 44 1.70 1.11 11.52
N LEU A 45 0.61 1.25 12.27
CA LEU A 45 -0.74 1.47 11.73
C LEU A 45 -1.30 2.83 12.17
N ASN A 46 -0.63 3.90 11.76
CA ASN A 46 -1.31 5.19 11.72
C ASN A 46 -2.42 5.11 10.65
N PRO A 47 -3.66 5.54 10.95
CA PRO A 47 -4.70 5.66 9.95
C PRO A 47 -4.17 6.57 8.84
N VAL A 48 -4.02 6.03 7.64
CA VAL A 48 -3.71 6.82 6.46
C VAL A 48 -4.84 7.85 6.33
N PRO A 49 -4.54 9.16 6.25
CA PRO A 49 -5.59 10.16 6.04
C PRO A 49 -6.35 9.79 4.76
N PRO A 50 -7.68 9.97 4.73
CA PRO A 50 -8.46 9.71 3.52
C PRO A 50 -7.84 10.53 2.39
N VAL A 51 -7.30 9.84 1.37
CA VAL A 51 -6.86 10.48 0.14
C VAL A 51 -8.11 11.07 -0.48
N ASP A 52 -8.13 12.40 -0.67
CA ASP A 52 -9.25 13.10 -1.29
C ASP A 52 -9.63 12.42 -2.62
N THR A 53 -10.79 11.75 -2.62
CA THR A 53 -11.29 10.87 -3.68
C THR A 53 -11.75 11.61 -4.93
N LEU A 54 -11.61 12.94 -4.96
CA LEU A 54 -12.19 13.82 -5.98
C LEU A 54 -11.55 13.68 -7.38
N TYR A 55 -10.40 13.01 -7.49
CA TYR A 55 -9.71 12.74 -8.77
C TYR A 55 -9.21 11.29 -8.83
N THR A 56 -10.13 10.33 -8.79
CA THR A 56 -9.79 8.92 -8.96
C THR A 56 -9.55 8.62 -10.44
N ILE A 57 -8.29 8.76 -10.87
CA ILE A 57 -7.84 8.25 -12.17
C ILE A 57 -7.69 6.74 -12.07
N ASN A 58 -8.48 6.00 -12.84
CA ASN A 58 -8.44 4.54 -12.86
C ASN A 58 -7.58 4.06 -14.03
N ILE A 59 -6.68 3.12 -13.74
CA ILE A 59 -5.74 2.57 -14.72
C ILE A 59 -5.81 1.04 -14.62
N TYR A 60 -6.16 0.37 -15.72
CA TYR A 60 -6.35 -1.08 -15.75
C TYR A 60 -6.16 -1.67 -17.16
N PRO A 61 -5.78 -2.95 -17.29
CA PRO A 61 -5.32 -3.84 -16.22
C PRO A 61 -3.89 -3.51 -15.77
N VAL A 62 -3.52 -3.91 -14.55
CA VAL A 62 -2.13 -3.91 -14.07
C VAL A 62 -1.88 -5.28 -13.45
N PRO A 63 -1.02 -6.14 -14.02
CA PRO A 63 -0.19 -5.94 -15.23
C PRO A 63 -0.99 -5.83 -16.53
N ALA A 64 -0.41 -5.19 -17.55
CA ALA A 64 -1.01 -5.05 -18.89
C ALA A 64 -0.24 -5.88 -19.93
N ASN A 65 -0.97 -6.50 -20.87
CA ASN A 65 -0.38 -7.23 -22.00
C ASN A 65 -0.43 -6.33 -23.25
N ASP A 66 -1.61 -6.19 -23.85
CA ASP A 66 -1.73 -5.53 -25.16
C ASP A 66 -2.22 -4.08 -25.10
N VAL A 67 -3.11 -3.77 -24.15
CA VAL A 67 -3.79 -2.49 -24.03
C VAL A 67 -3.91 -2.07 -22.57
N LEU A 68 -3.51 -0.84 -22.28
CA LEU A 68 -3.75 -0.17 -21.01
C LEU A 68 -4.91 0.83 -21.17
N ASN A 69 -5.94 0.70 -20.32
CA ASN A 69 -7.05 1.62 -20.27
C ASN A 69 -6.83 2.63 -19.14
N ILE A 70 -7.10 3.90 -19.45
CA ILE A 70 -7.01 5.02 -18.50
C ILE A 70 -8.36 5.71 -18.50
N GLU A 71 -9.00 5.77 -17.34
CA GLU A 71 -10.24 6.51 -17.12
C GLU A 71 -9.95 7.78 -16.33
N LEU A 72 -10.27 8.91 -16.94
CA LEU A 72 -10.10 10.24 -16.40
C LEU A 72 -11.44 10.75 -15.87
N PRO A 73 -11.46 11.53 -14.77
CA PRO A 73 -12.69 12.12 -14.25
C PRO A 73 -13.32 13.09 -15.27
N THR A 74 -14.65 13.10 -15.31
CA THR A 74 -15.47 13.89 -16.23
C THR A 74 -15.27 15.40 -15.96
N LYS A 75 -14.32 16.05 -16.68
CA LYS A 75 -14.16 17.51 -16.91
C LYS A 75 -12.72 17.96 -17.29
N THR A 76 -11.78 17.06 -17.60
CA THR A 76 -10.41 17.50 -17.90
C THR A 76 -10.28 18.01 -19.35
N GLN A 77 -10.21 19.33 -19.53
CA GLN A 77 -10.17 19.97 -20.85
C GLN A 77 -8.82 19.80 -21.57
N ARG A 78 -7.72 19.64 -20.83
CA ARG A 78 -6.38 19.42 -21.37
C ARG A 78 -5.66 18.36 -20.56
N VAL A 79 -5.25 17.29 -21.25
CA VAL A 79 -4.52 16.18 -20.63
C VAL A 79 -3.33 15.82 -21.51
N ALA A 80 -2.15 15.80 -20.89
CA ALA A 80 -0.93 15.28 -21.50
C ALA A 80 -0.48 14.04 -20.73
N ILE A 81 -0.30 12.93 -21.44
CA ILE A 81 0.13 11.66 -20.87
C ILE A 81 1.50 11.33 -21.45
N VAL A 82 2.44 11.01 -20.57
CA VAL A 82 3.80 10.61 -20.92
C VAL A 82 4.11 9.29 -20.25
N VAL A 83 4.62 8.35 -21.04
CA VAL A 83 5.07 7.04 -20.56
C VAL A 83 6.59 7.06 -20.48
N TYR A 84 7.12 6.67 -19.33
CA TYR A 84 8.55 6.49 -19.09
C TYR A 84 8.87 5.03 -18.82
N ASN A 85 10.01 4.56 -19.30
CA ASN A 85 10.54 3.26 -18.91
C ASN A 85 11.20 3.31 -17.52
N ALA A 86 11.69 2.17 -17.04
CA ALA A 86 12.38 2.07 -15.73
C ALA A 86 13.65 2.94 -15.61
N MET A 87 14.24 3.37 -16.73
CA MET A 87 15.41 4.27 -16.76
C MET A 87 15.01 5.75 -16.83
N GLY A 88 13.72 6.07 -16.85
CA GLY A 88 13.22 7.44 -17.00
C GLY A 88 13.26 7.99 -18.43
N ALA A 89 13.54 7.15 -19.44
CA ALA A 89 13.44 7.56 -20.84
C ALA A 89 11.98 7.57 -21.28
N VAL A 90 11.61 8.58 -22.08
CA VAL A 90 10.26 8.70 -22.65
C VAL A 90 10.08 7.67 -23.74
N VAL A 91 9.07 6.81 -23.58
CA VAL A 91 8.68 5.79 -24.55
C VAL A 91 7.60 6.35 -25.47
N ASP A 92 6.58 6.98 -24.88
CA ASP A 92 5.44 7.50 -25.63
C ASP A 92 4.86 8.78 -25.02
N ARG A 93 4.25 9.59 -25.88
CA ARG A 93 3.58 10.85 -25.53
C ARG A 93 2.22 10.93 -26.21
N TYR A 94 1.20 11.20 -25.41
CA TYR A 94 -0.15 11.46 -25.87
C TYR A 94 -0.57 12.84 -25.35
N ALA A 95 -0.63 13.82 -26.25
CA ALA A 95 -1.22 15.12 -25.95
C ALA A 95 -2.63 15.14 -26.52
N ALA A 96 -3.65 15.26 -25.66
CA ALA A 96 -5.03 15.30 -26.11
C ALA A 96 -5.69 16.62 -25.69
N SER A 97 -6.16 17.35 -26.70
CA SER A 97 -6.88 18.61 -26.58
C SER A 97 -8.18 18.52 -27.39
N PRO A 98 -9.31 18.98 -26.85
CA PRO A 98 -9.92 18.43 -25.64
C PRO A 98 -10.29 16.95 -25.83
N LEU A 99 -10.12 16.15 -24.78
CA LEU A 99 -10.60 14.76 -24.79
C LEU A 99 -12.14 14.78 -24.78
N LEU A 100 -12.74 14.45 -25.93
CA LEU A 100 -14.19 14.18 -26.04
C LEU A 100 -14.63 12.97 -25.20
N THR A 101 -13.68 12.13 -24.77
CA THR A 101 -13.94 10.87 -24.09
C THR A 101 -13.11 10.76 -22.82
N THR A 102 -13.76 10.36 -21.73
CA THR A 102 -13.14 10.09 -20.42
C THR A 102 -12.28 8.83 -20.40
N LYS A 103 -12.29 8.02 -21.46
CA LYS A 103 -11.55 6.76 -21.57
C LYS A 103 -10.51 6.85 -22.67
N LEU A 104 -9.24 6.64 -22.33
CA LEU A 104 -8.13 6.52 -23.25
C LEU A 104 -7.61 5.08 -23.29
N LYS A 105 -7.19 4.64 -24.47
CA LYS A 105 -6.54 3.35 -24.68
C LYS A 105 -5.12 3.56 -25.20
N ILE A 106 -4.14 3.01 -24.50
CA ILE A 106 -2.74 3.00 -24.91
C ILE A 106 -2.40 1.58 -25.36
N ARG A 107 -1.84 1.42 -26.56
CA ARG A 107 -1.37 0.12 -27.06
C ARG A 107 0.00 -0.17 -26.46
N THR A 108 0.08 -1.20 -25.62
CA THR A 108 1.30 -1.63 -24.92
C THR A 108 1.99 -2.83 -25.57
N ALA A 109 1.39 -3.44 -26.60
CA ALA A 109 1.91 -4.64 -27.25
C ALA A 109 3.33 -4.51 -27.85
N SER A 110 3.80 -3.29 -28.12
CA SER A 110 5.15 -3.04 -28.64
C SER A 110 6.19 -2.79 -27.53
N TYR A 111 5.76 -2.66 -26.28
CA TYR A 111 6.64 -2.31 -25.18
C TYR A 111 7.34 -3.58 -24.69
N ALA A 112 8.61 -3.45 -24.30
CA ALA A 112 9.32 -4.54 -23.66
C ALA A 112 8.72 -4.86 -22.28
N ARG A 113 8.76 -6.13 -21.88
CA ARG A 113 8.33 -6.58 -20.55
C ARG A 113 9.09 -5.84 -19.45
N GLY A 114 8.37 -5.36 -18.44
CA GLY A 114 9.00 -4.64 -17.33
C GLY A 114 8.12 -3.59 -16.67
N VAL A 115 8.77 -2.66 -15.97
CA VAL A 115 8.13 -1.62 -15.18
C VAL A 115 8.14 -0.29 -15.94
N TYR A 116 7.01 0.39 -15.94
CA TYR A 116 6.83 1.69 -16.57
C TYR A 116 6.19 2.68 -15.60
N HIS A 117 6.48 3.96 -15.84
CA HIS A 117 5.91 5.08 -15.11
C HIS A 117 5.05 5.91 -16.05
N LEU A 118 3.82 6.16 -15.64
CA LEU A 118 2.85 6.99 -16.33
C LEU A 118 2.80 8.35 -15.63
N LYS A 119 3.01 9.43 -16.37
CA LYS A 119 2.74 10.81 -15.93
C LYS A 119 1.52 11.33 -16.66
N ILE A 120 0.53 11.82 -15.92
CA ILE A 120 -0.67 12.47 -16.44
C ILE A 120 -0.66 13.91 -15.94
N SER A 121 -0.42 14.84 -16.85
CA SER A 121 -0.49 16.27 -16.58
C SER A 121 -1.86 16.80 -16.95
N THR A 122 -2.54 17.37 -15.96
CA THR A 122 -3.85 18.01 -16.09
C THR A 122 -3.75 19.47 -15.64
N GLU A 123 -4.77 20.28 -15.88
CA GLU A 123 -4.83 21.66 -15.35
C GLU A 123 -4.81 21.70 -13.82
N SER A 124 -5.33 20.65 -13.16
CA SER A 124 -5.36 20.54 -11.70
C SER A 124 -4.04 20.06 -11.09
N GLY A 125 -3.12 19.54 -11.90
CA GLY A 125 -1.82 19.05 -11.46
C GLY A 125 -1.31 17.82 -12.21
N ASP A 126 -0.16 17.33 -11.74
CA ASP A 126 0.53 16.16 -12.26
C ASP A 126 0.22 14.93 -11.40
N TYR A 127 -0.17 13.84 -12.05
CA TYR A 127 -0.40 12.53 -11.43
C TYR A 127 0.61 11.53 -11.95
N PHE A 128 1.17 10.72 -11.04
CA PHE A 128 2.13 9.68 -11.37
C PHE A 128 1.59 8.31 -10.98
N ARG A 129 1.67 7.33 -11.90
CA ARG A 129 1.29 5.95 -11.63
C ARG A 129 2.31 4.98 -12.19
N ARG A 130 2.64 3.94 -11.44
CA ARG A 130 3.45 2.82 -11.91
C ARG A 130 2.55 1.72 -12.47
N PHE A 131 2.94 1.12 -13.59
CA PHE A 131 2.31 -0.08 -14.15
C PHE A 131 3.38 -1.04 -14.69
N THR A 132 2.99 -2.29 -14.91
CA THR A 132 3.88 -3.37 -15.34
C THR A 132 3.34 -4.03 -16.61
N ILE A 133 4.26 -4.49 -17.45
CA ILE A 133 3.96 -5.20 -18.70
C ILE A 133 4.55 -6.61 -18.63
N GLU A 134 3.72 -7.59 -19.00
CA GLU A 134 4.04 -9.03 -19.05
C GLU A 134 4.24 -9.58 -20.45
#